data_AF-A0A371GMF7-F1
#
_entry.id   AF-A0A371GMF7-F1
#
_cell.length_a   1.000
_cell.length_b   1.000
_cell.length_c   1.000
_cell.angle_alpha   90.00
_cell.angle_beta   90.00
_cell.angle_gamma   90.00
#
_symmetry.space_group_name_H-M   'P 1'
#
loop_
_entity.id
_entity.type
_entity.pdbx_description
1 polymer ?
#
loop_
_entity_poly.entity_id
_entity_poly.type
_entity_poly.pdbx_seq_one_letter_code
_entity_poly.pdbx_strand_id
1 'polypeptide(L)' 'MSRMNSEKKLGAGRVVAVAIENNKTSQHAAKWAVDNLLPKDQCLLLIHVRQRPSSSFSYICIE' A
#
# COMPACT_ATOMS: atom_id res chain seq x y z
N MET A 1 -21.65 16.57 5.37
CA MET A 1 -20.97 15.49 4.62
C MET A 1 -20.76 14.31 5.56
N SER A 2 -21.67 13.34 5.51
CA SER A 2 -21.67 12.14 6.33
C SER A 2 -20.48 11.26 5.95
N ARG A 3 -19.51 11.09 6.86
CA ARG A 3 -18.44 10.12 6.68
C ARG A 3 -19.05 8.73 6.80
N MET A 4 -19.28 8.09 5.65
CA MET A 4 -19.77 6.72 5.57
C MET A 4 -18.67 5.79 6.10
N ASN A 5 -18.75 5.48 7.40
CA ASN A 5 -17.90 4.48 8.03
C ASN A 5 -18.25 3.14 7.38
N SER A 6 -17.41 2.72 6.43
CA SER A 6 -17.57 1.44 5.75
C SER A 6 -17.14 0.33 6.72
N GLU A 7 -17.97 0.06 7.72
CA GLU A 7 -17.89 -1.10 8.59
C GLU A 7 -18.28 -2.35 7.80
N LYS A 8 -17.51 -2.65 6.76
CA LYS A 8 -17.59 -3.93 6.06
C LYS A 8 -16.98 -4.94 7.01
N LYS A 9 -17.83 -5.78 7.61
CA LYS A 9 -17.42 -7.04 8.24
C LYS A 9 -16.61 -7.84 7.22
N LEU A 10 -15.30 -7.62 7.19
CA LEU A 10 -14.37 -8.24 6.25
C LEU A 10 -14.02 -9.61 6.81
N GLY A 11 -14.46 -10.65 6.09
CA GLY A 11 -14.26 -12.05 6.43
C GLY A 11 -12.79 -12.42 6.65
N ALA A 12 -12.59 -13.55 7.31
CA ALA A 12 -11.29 -14.12 7.67
C ALA A 12 -10.28 -14.01 6.52
N GLY A 13 -9.22 -13.22 6.72
CA GLY A 13 -8.14 -13.02 5.75
C GLY A 13 -7.85 -11.59 5.31
N ARG A 14 -8.06 -10.57 6.16
CA ARG A 14 -7.67 -9.18 5.84
C ARG A 14 -6.16 -9.08 5.66
N VAL A 15 -5.69 -8.95 4.42
CA VAL A 15 -4.29 -8.61 4.13
C VAL A 15 -4.17 -7.10 4.06
N VAL A 16 -3.30 -6.51 4.88
CA VAL A 16 -2.98 -5.08 4.85
C VAL A 16 -1.65 -4.91 4.14
N ALA A 17 -1.65 -4.20 3.01
CA ALA A 17 -0.46 -3.87 2.26
C ALA A 17 -0.19 -2.35 2.30
N VAL A 18 1.06 -1.96 2.57
CA VAL A 18 1.51 -0.57 2.61
C VAL A 18 2.69 -0.40 1.68
N ALA A 19 2.53 0.48 0.69
CA ALA A 19 3.64 0.90 -0.15
C ALA A 19 4.62 1.77 0.67
N ILE A 20 5.90 1.45 0.60
CA ILE A 20 6.96 2.17 1.32
C ILE A 20 8.05 2.66 0.38
N GLU A 21 8.54 3.87 0.67
CA GLU A 21 9.68 4.50 0.02
C GLU A 21 10.65 5.05 1.08
N ASN A 22 11.80 5.58 0.65
CA ASN A 22 12.82 6.18 1.53
C ASN A 22 12.45 7.60 1.97
N ASN A 23 11.28 7.76 2.59
CA ASN A 23 10.77 9.04 3.08
C ASN A 23 10.07 8.86 4.44
N LYS A 24 10.13 9.92 5.27
CA LYS A 24 9.52 9.93 6.61
C LYS A 24 8.02 9.71 6.57
N THR A 25 7.35 10.18 5.51
CA THR A 25 5.91 10.00 5.31
C THR A 25 5.53 8.52 5.18
N SER A 26 6.28 7.72 4.40
CA SER A 26 6.01 6.28 4.27
C SER A 26 6.22 5.53 5.59
N GLN A 27 7.24 5.92 6.37
CA GLN A 27 7.47 5.34 7.70
C GLN A 27 6.30 5.62 8.64
N HIS A 28 5.76 6.84 8.60
CA HIS A 28 4.60 7.21 9.42
C HIS A 28 3.33 6.47 8.97
N ALA A 29 3.14 6.28 7.66
CA ALA A 29 2.02 5.51 7.11
C ALA A 29 2.07 4.03 7.55
N ALA A 30 3.26 3.42 7.55
CA ALA A 30 3.44 2.05 8.02
C ALA A 30 3.11 1.93 9.52
N LYS A 31 3.60 2.84 10.35
CA LYS A 31 3.26 2.88 11.78
C LYS A 31 1.76 3.03 11.98
N TRP A 32 1.13 3.97 11.29
CA TRP A 32 -0.31 4.20 11.38
C TRP A 32 -1.11 2.95 10.99
N ALA A 33 -0.69 2.22 9.95
CA ALA A 33 -1.34 0.99 9.54
C ALA A 33 -1.23 -0.12 10.59
N VAL A 34 -0.10 -0.24 11.29
CA VAL A 34 0.04 -1.16 12.43
C VAL A 34 -0.92 -0.78 13.55
N ASP A 35 -0.97 0.50 13.91
CA ASP A 35 -1.78 0.96 15.04
C ASP A 35 -3.30 0.91 14.76
N ASN A 36 -3.74 1.05 13.51
CA ASN A 36 -5.16 1.27 13.17
C ASN A 36 -5.79 0.19 12.27
N LEU A 37 -5.01 -0.54 11.48
CA LEU A 37 -5.54 -1.47 10.49
C LEU A 37 -5.22 -2.94 10.78
N LEU A 38 -4.15 -3.23 11.51
CA LEU A 38 -3.71 -4.58 11.78
C LEU A 38 -4.41 -5.19 13.00
N PRO A 39 -5.15 -6.31 12.84
CA PRO A 39 -5.59 -7.12 13.96
C PRO A 39 -4.40 -7.74 14.68
N LYS A 40 -4.59 -8.12 15.96
CA LYS A 40 -3.63 -8.97 16.67
C LYS A 40 -3.39 -10.26 15.86
N ASP A 41 -2.14 -10.71 15.84
CA ASP A 41 -1.70 -11.92 15.11
C ASP A 41 -1.81 -11.87 13.58
N GLN A 42 -1.75 -10.68 12.98
CA GLN A 42 -1.62 -10.53 11.53
C GLN A 42 -0.32 -9.82 11.13
N CYS A 43 0.09 -10.02 9.88
CA CYS A 43 1.31 -9.44 9.33
C CYS A 43 1.00 -8.25 8.40
N LEU A 44 1.84 -7.22 8.43
CA LEU A 44 1.84 -6.13 7.45
C LEU A 44 2.63 -6.55 6.21
N LEU A 45 2.05 -6.40 5.02
CA LEU A 45 2.79 -6.54 3.78
C LEU A 45 3.39 -5.19 3.38
N LEU A 46 4.71 -5.05 3.46
CA LEU A 46 5.43 -3.85 3.05
C LEU A 46 5.93 -4.00 1.62
N ILE A 47 5.53 -3.09 0.73
CA ILE A 47 5.86 -3.14 -0.70
C ILE A 47 6.74 -1.95 -1.06
N HIS A 48 7.99 -2.20 -1.43
CA HIS A 48 8.84 -1.16 -1.98
C HIS A 48 8.75 -1.15 -3.52
N VAL A 49 8.23 -0.08 -4.10
CA VAL A 49 8.11 0.07 -5.55
C VAL A 49 9.36 0.77 -6.08
N ARG A 50 10.18 0.06 -6.86
CA ARG A 50 11.30 0.66 -7.58
C ARG A 50 10.78 1.25 -8.89
N GLN A 51 10.73 2.57 -8.97
CA GLN A 51 10.41 3.24 -10.22
C GLN A 51 11.56 3.02 -11.22
N ARG A 52 11.25 2.40 -12.37
CA ARG A 52 12.17 2.41 -13.51
C ARG A 52 12.02 3.76 -14.22
N PRO A 53 13.13 4.40 -14.62
CA PRO A 53 13.05 5.63 -15.39
C PRO A 53 12.25 5.38 -16.67
N SER A 54 11.38 6.34 -17.03
CA SER A 54 10.47 6.27 -18.18
C SER A 54 11.16 6.20 -19.55
N SER A 55 12.49 6.29 -19.59
CA SER A 55 13.31 6.29 -20.81
C SER A 55 13.54 4.91 -21.45
N SER A 56 12.92 3.84 -20.93
CA SER A 56 13.01 2.48 -21.52
C SER A 56 11.75 2.02 -22.25
N PHE A 57 10.80 2.91 -22.54
CA PHE A 57 9.80 2.65 -23.58
C PHE A 57 10.41 2.96 -24.94
N SER A 58 11.30 2.08 -25.41
CA SER A 58 11.55 1.98 -26.84
C SER A 58 10.27 1.40 -27.44
N TYR A 59 9.34 2.28 -27.81
CA TYR A 59 8.26 1.90 -28.70
C TYR A 59 8.93 1.45 -29.99
N ILE A 60 9.00 0.14 -30.20
CA ILE A 60 9.20 -0.41 -31.54
C ILE A 60 7.93 0.00 -32.29
N CYS A 61 8.03 1.08 -33.06
CA CYS A 61 7.10 1.35 -34.13
C CYS A 61 7.30 0.25 -35.17
N ILE A 62 6.40 -0.73 -35.22
CA ILE A 62 6.24 -1.56 -36.41
C ILE A 62 5.43 -0.71 -37.40
N GLU A 63 6.06 -0.30 -38.49
CA GLU A 63 5.38 0.08 -39.74
C GLU A 63 5.08 -1.17 -40.56
#